data_AF-A0A963GWH7-F1
#
_entry.id   AF-A0A963GWH7-F1
#
_cell.length_a   1.000
_cell.length_b   1.000
_cell.length_c   1.000
_cell.angle_alpha   90.00
_cell.angle_beta   90.00
_cell.angle_gamma   90.00
#
_symmetry.space_group_name_H-M   'P 1'
#
loop_
_entity.id
_entity.type
_entity.pdbx_description
1 polymer ?
#
loop_
_entity_poly.entity_id
_entity_poly.type
_entity_poly.pdbx_seq_one_letter_code
_entity_poly.pdbx_strand_id
1 'polypeptide(L)'
;MLIQVFSGILEEDRIKELLDQLKSRFPGAPILGTTTAGEILDGKSLDNSTVLGITCFENSRVRSSLVAQNDDLPAAGRALGISLGQPDTKVVIAFGCGIKDKRTLFAQSLLDALRQQLPGAALAGGQAGDNGRGTQTLVFTDEGIADEGVAAASIAGADLIANNAYTLSWVPIGKKMTITHAEGSRVYAIDGQTPYDIYSHYLGKEVADGLPLSAAEFSLMIERDGVLLAIHATGVNPDGSIDYIHNFNVGEQLRFGHCHTGLIGRGAQRLCAELSAQPAETAFVYSCVSRKWILGADVLVELAPIDCVAPSTGFFSYGEFFGRPHCKPVFLSQTLTVLCLAEGNAKTRREGILDTRSEPEKAASRQFKTMRVLHRLVETSTREIETTNRELAGLAQKDFLTGLANRRLFEERLALEIKLFARSGNQLSLIMLDVDHFKCYNDTYGHVMGDNCLRGVGQVLREVVQRSSDLVARYGGEEFAVILPDIAHARAMLLADTVRQGIERLNIQHSASATSHRVTASLGVVTVSLDKTSDSADIVSLADEQLYLAKESGRNQVRGLDRTISAK
;
A
#
# COMPACT_ATOMS: atom_id res chain seq x y z
N MET A 1 -35.34 16.80 24.19
CA MET A 1 -34.41 16.00 25.03
C MET A 1 -34.09 14.69 24.31
N LEU A 2 -32.89 14.15 24.50
CA LEU A 2 -32.44 12.81 24.08
C LEU A 2 -31.75 12.14 25.27
N ILE A 3 -32.08 10.87 25.54
CA ILE A 3 -31.39 10.05 26.54
C ILE A 3 -30.57 8.99 25.81
N GLN A 4 -29.24 9.10 25.90
CA GLN A 4 -28.31 8.07 25.42
C GLN A 4 -27.87 7.14 26.54
N VAL A 5 -27.89 5.84 26.28
CA VAL A 5 -27.54 4.80 27.25
C VAL A 5 -26.41 3.93 26.69
N PHE A 6 -25.25 3.97 27.36
CA PHE A 6 -24.09 3.17 27.02
C PHE A 6 -23.88 2.13 28.13
N SER A 7 -24.10 0.85 27.83
CA SER A 7 -24.07 -0.21 28.84
C SER A 7 -22.95 -1.23 28.60
N GLY A 8 -22.06 -1.40 29.56
CA GLY A 8 -21.17 -2.56 29.67
C GLY A 8 -21.85 -3.78 30.27
N ILE A 9 -23.09 -3.64 30.77
CA ILE A 9 -23.93 -4.73 31.25
C ILE A 9 -24.70 -5.30 30.05
N LEU A 10 -24.54 -6.60 29.81
CA LEU A 10 -25.09 -7.31 28.64
C LEU A 10 -26.42 -8.05 28.95
N GLU A 11 -26.85 -8.05 30.21
CA GLU A 11 -28.07 -8.73 30.64
C GLU A 11 -29.30 -7.95 30.19
N GLU A 12 -30.09 -8.53 29.28
CA GLU A 12 -31.29 -7.91 28.71
C GLU A 12 -32.30 -7.52 29.80
N ASP A 13 -32.50 -8.37 30.82
CA ASP A 13 -33.41 -8.07 31.94
C ASP A 13 -33.02 -6.79 32.69
N ARG A 14 -31.71 -6.56 32.89
CA ARG A 14 -31.21 -5.35 33.56
C ARG A 14 -31.36 -4.11 32.68
N ILE A 15 -31.15 -4.25 31.37
CA ILE A 15 -31.39 -3.17 30.41
C ILE A 15 -32.88 -2.82 30.38
N LYS A 16 -33.76 -3.83 30.38
CA LYS A 16 -35.21 -3.66 30.42
C LYS A 16 -35.66 -2.94 31.68
N GLU A 17 -35.17 -3.34 32.84
CA GLU A 17 -35.46 -2.65 34.10
C GLU A 17 -35.03 -1.18 34.05
N LEU A 18 -33.83 -0.89 33.53
CA LEU A 18 -33.35 0.47 33.34
C LEU A 18 -34.25 1.27 32.40
N LEU A 19 -34.67 0.69 31.27
CA LEU A 19 -35.56 1.34 30.32
C LEU A 19 -36.93 1.65 30.93
N ASP A 20 -37.50 0.74 31.72
CA ASP A 20 -38.77 0.97 32.41
C ASP A 20 -38.66 2.11 33.42
N GLN A 21 -37.54 2.18 34.16
CA GLN A 21 -37.27 3.30 35.08
C GLN A 21 -37.10 4.64 34.32
N LEU A 22 -36.40 4.64 33.19
CA LEU A 22 -36.22 5.84 32.37
C LEU A 22 -37.53 6.33 31.76
N LYS A 23 -38.36 5.43 31.22
CA LYS A 23 -39.69 5.76 30.68
C LYS A 23 -40.63 6.29 31.74
N SER A 24 -40.57 5.74 32.95
CA SER A 24 -41.37 6.21 34.09
C SER A 24 -40.97 7.61 34.55
N ARG A 25 -39.66 7.90 34.60
CA ARG A 25 -39.14 9.21 35.04
C ARG A 25 -39.19 10.29 33.95
N PHE A 26 -39.06 9.91 32.69
CA PHE A 26 -38.99 10.81 31.54
C PHE A 26 -39.98 10.36 30.44
N PRO A 27 -41.30 10.45 30.69
CA PRO A 27 -42.31 9.95 29.76
C PRO A 27 -42.23 10.67 28.42
N GLY A 28 -42.19 9.89 27.33
CA GLY A 28 -42.13 10.40 25.95
C GLY A 28 -40.77 10.95 25.52
N ALA A 29 -39.73 10.84 26.36
CA ALA A 29 -38.37 11.20 25.97
C ALA A 29 -37.78 10.12 25.04
N PRO A 30 -37.27 10.48 23.85
CA PRO A 30 -36.55 9.54 22.99
C PRO A 30 -35.36 8.92 23.71
N ILE A 31 -35.26 7.59 23.65
CA ILE A 31 -34.12 6.83 24.19
C ILE A 31 -33.36 6.21 23.02
N LEU A 32 -32.03 6.28 23.08
CA LEU A 32 -31.14 5.59 22.17
C LEU A 32 -30.03 4.90 22.98
N GLY A 33 -29.91 3.59 22.88
CA GLY A 33 -28.91 2.88 23.66
C GLY A 33 -28.31 1.67 22.98
N THR A 34 -27.19 1.24 23.55
CA THR A 34 -26.36 0.16 23.02
C THR A 34 -25.55 -0.49 24.12
N THR A 35 -25.22 -1.77 23.94
CA THR A 35 -24.12 -2.39 24.67
C THR A 35 -22.77 -1.94 24.09
N THR A 36 -21.72 -1.98 24.90
CA THR A 36 -20.42 -1.38 24.55
C THR A 36 -19.23 -2.30 24.80
N ALA A 37 -18.06 -1.90 24.31
CA ALA A 37 -16.77 -2.49 24.68
C ALA A 37 -15.99 -1.60 25.67
N GLY A 38 -16.73 -0.87 26.51
CA GLY A 38 -16.24 0.16 27.42
C GLY A 38 -16.93 1.50 27.16
N GLU A 39 -17.10 2.27 28.21
CA GLU A 39 -17.84 3.53 28.16
C GLU A 39 -16.90 4.73 28.26
N ILE A 40 -17.35 5.88 27.77
CA ILE A 40 -16.60 7.13 27.79
C ILE A 40 -17.44 8.18 28.52
N LEU A 41 -16.86 8.81 29.54
CA LEU A 41 -17.49 9.89 30.31
C LEU A 41 -16.44 10.94 30.70
N ASP A 42 -16.68 12.19 30.33
CA ASP A 42 -15.84 13.35 30.64
C ASP A 42 -14.34 13.12 30.36
N GLY A 43 -14.04 12.66 29.14
CA GLY A 43 -12.67 12.37 28.70
C GLY A 43 -12.02 11.14 29.34
N LYS A 44 -12.77 10.31 30.08
CA LYS A 44 -12.26 9.09 30.75
C LYS A 44 -12.87 7.83 30.15
N SER A 45 -12.08 6.76 30.17
CA SER A 45 -12.55 5.39 29.87
C SER A 45 -13.08 4.73 31.14
N LEU A 46 -14.21 4.05 31.02
CA LEU A 46 -14.82 3.20 32.03
C LEU A 46 -14.95 1.76 31.49
N ASP A 47 -15.23 0.83 32.41
CA ASP A 47 -15.43 -0.59 32.12
C ASP A 47 -16.57 -1.16 32.97
N ASN A 48 -17.38 -2.03 32.37
CA ASN A 48 -18.48 -2.75 33.03
C ASN A 48 -19.44 -1.81 33.77
N SER A 49 -19.72 -0.64 33.19
CA SER A 49 -20.54 0.40 33.81
C SER A 49 -21.76 0.73 32.96
N THR A 50 -22.62 1.63 33.43
CA THR A 50 -23.67 2.21 32.59
C THR A 50 -23.55 3.72 32.63
N VAL A 51 -23.32 4.33 31.47
CA VAL A 51 -23.26 5.79 31.31
C VAL A 51 -24.56 6.26 30.69
N LEU A 52 -25.17 7.25 31.34
CA LEU A 52 -26.37 7.93 30.87
C LEU A 52 -25.99 9.34 30.40
N GLY A 53 -26.12 9.61 29.11
CA GLY A 53 -26.00 10.95 28.54
C GLY A 53 -27.39 11.56 28.34
N ILE A 54 -27.73 12.60 29.10
CA ILE A 54 -29.00 13.32 28.94
C ILE A 54 -28.72 14.66 28.28
N THR A 55 -29.21 14.83 27.06
CA THR A 55 -29.03 16.06 26.27
C THR A 55 -30.37 16.78 26.14
N CYS A 56 -30.44 17.99 26.65
CA CYS A 56 -31.62 18.86 26.53
C CYS A 56 -31.47 19.78 25.32
N PHE A 57 -32.56 19.96 24.59
CA PHE A 57 -32.64 20.84 23.43
C PHE A 57 -33.79 21.81 23.69
N GLU A 58 -33.55 23.11 23.54
CA GLU A 58 -34.55 24.17 23.64
C GLU A 58 -35.35 24.29 22.34
N ASN A 59 -34.68 24.21 21.19
CA ASN A 59 -35.27 24.49 19.88
C ASN A 59 -35.32 23.28 18.94
N SER A 60 -34.53 22.24 19.21
CA SER A 60 -34.43 21.05 18.37
C SER A 60 -35.36 19.93 18.81
N ARG A 61 -35.89 19.21 17.82
CA ARG A 61 -36.76 18.05 17.98
C ARG A 61 -35.97 16.77 17.81
N VAL A 62 -36.31 15.77 18.61
CA VAL A 62 -35.65 14.45 18.60
C VAL A 62 -36.68 13.37 18.33
N ARG A 63 -36.33 12.39 17.49
CA ARG A 63 -37.08 11.13 17.31
C ARG A 63 -36.14 9.96 17.40
N SER A 64 -36.55 8.89 18.05
CA SER A 64 -35.88 7.58 18.08
C SER A 64 -36.68 6.58 17.23
N SER A 65 -36.02 5.53 16.76
CA SER A 65 -36.65 4.39 16.08
C SER A 65 -35.75 3.16 16.17
N LEU A 66 -36.37 1.98 16.25
CA LEU A 66 -35.70 0.69 16.27
C LEU A 66 -36.17 -0.17 15.10
N VAL A 67 -35.21 -0.76 14.37
CA VAL A 67 -35.47 -1.84 13.43
C VAL A 67 -34.82 -3.11 13.96
N ALA A 68 -35.64 -4.06 14.42
CA ALA A 68 -35.20 -5.33 15.02
C ALA A 68 -34.92 -6.41 13.95
N GLN A 69 -34.14 -6.07 12.92
CA GLN A 69 -33.54 -7.02 11.99
C GLN A 69 -32.29 -6.43 11.33
N ASN A 70 -31.34 -7.28 10.97
CA ASN A 70 -30.12 -6.89 10.22
C ASN A 70 -29.84 -7.76 8.98
N ASP A 71 -30.79 -8.62 8.56
CA ASP A 71 -30.67 -9.46 7.35
C ASP A 71 -30.58 -8.65 6.05
N ASP A 72 -31.33 -7.54 5.98
CA ASP A 72 -31.30 -6.60 4.87
C ASP A 72 -30.96 -5.20 5.42
N LEU A 73 -29.66 -4.94 5.59
CA LEU A 73 -29.13 -3.65 6.03
C LEU A 73 -29.64 -2.47 5.17
N PRO A 74 -29.70 -2.56 3.83
CA PRO A 74 -30.36 -1.54 3.02
C PRO A 74 -31.84 -1.29 3.40
N ALA A 75 -32.63 -2.34 3.62
CA ALA A 75 -34.03 -2.19 4.03
C ALA A 75 -34.16 -1.57 5.42
N ALA A 76 -33.33 -1.99 6.37
CA ALA A 76 -33.28 -1.38 7.70
C ALA A 76 -32.95 0.12 7.61
N GLY A 77 -31.97 0.50 6.79
CA GLY A 77 -31.61 1.90 6.58
C GLY A 77 -32.73 2.72 5.94
N ARG A 78 -33.47 2.15 4.98
CA ARG A 78 -34.66 2.81 4.40
C ARG A 78 -35.76 2.99 5.45
N ALA A 79 -36.06 1.94 6.23
CA ALA A 79 -37.10 1.99 7.26
C ALA A 79 -36.79 3.05 8.33
N LEU A 80 -35.55 3.09 8.83
CA LEU A 80 -35.08 4.11 9.76
C LEU A 80 -35.14 5.52 9.14
N GLY A 81 -34.70 5.68 7.89
CA GLY A 81 -34.74 6.97 7.22
C GLY A 81 -36.16 7.54 7.10
N ILE A 82 -37.16 6.67 6.86
CA ILE A 82 -38.57 7.04 6.81
C ILE A 82 -39.10 7.43 8.21
N SER A 83 -38.83 6.61 9.24
CA SER A 83 -39.34 6.86 10.59
C SER A 83 -38.71 8.09 11.25
N LEU A 84 -37.42 8.32 11.00
CA LEU A 84 -36.64 9.41 11.55
C LEU A 84 -36.76 10.71 10.74
N GLY A 85 -37.36 10.69 9.56
CA GLY A 85 -37.51 11.86 8.70
C GLY A 85 -38.31 12.99 9.37
N GLN A 86 -37.67 14.17 9.44
CA GLN A 86 -38.28 15.39 9.96
C GLN A 86 -37.86 16.58 9.08
N PRO A 87 -38.68 17.66 9.03
CA PRO A 87 -38.21 18.93 8.49
C PRO A 87 -36.97 19.40 9.25
N ASP A 88 -35.94 19.80 8.51
CA ASP A 88 -34.65 20.26 9.03
C ASP A 88 -33.89 19.20 9.85
N THR A 89 -33.99 17.91 9.51
CA THR A 89 -33.10 16.88 10.07
C THR A 89 -31.64 17.21 9.75
N LYS A 90 -30.86 17.50 10.80
CA LYS A 90 -29.43 17.85 10.69
C LYS A 90 -28.52 16.69 11.04
N VAL A 91 -28.97 15.78 11.91
CA VAL A 91 -28.15 14.67 12.42
C VAL A 91 -28.97 13.40 12.56
N VAL A 92 -28.35 12.27 12.26
CA VAL A 92 -28.79 10.93 12.65
C VAL A 92 -27.66 10.27 13.44
N ILE A 93 -27.96 9.84 14.66
CA ILE A 93 -27.08 9.00 15.48
C ILE A 93 -27.63 7.58 15.41
N ALA A 94 -26.82 6.61 14.99
CA ALA A 94 -27.25 5.22 14.82
C ALA A 94 -26.30 4.25 15.52
N PHE A 95 -26.89 3.24 16.17
CA PHE A 95 -26.20 2.10 16.77
C PHE A 95 -26.71 0.82 16.12
N GLY A 96 -25.79 0.04 15.54
CA GLY A 96 -26.11 -1.25 14.95
C GLY A 96 -25.57 -2.39 15.81
N CYS A 97 -26.30 -3.50 15.88
CA CYS A 97 -25.74 -4.75 16.38
C CYS A 97 -24.53 -5.11 15.52
N GLY A 98 -23.35 -5.16 16.15
CA GLY A 98 -22.10 -5.31 15.43
C GLY A 98 -21.80 -6.74 15.03
N ILE A 99 -22.40 -7.71 15.72
CA ILE A 99 -22.10 -9.14 15.59
C ILE A 99 -23.35 -9.88 15.16
N LYS A 100 -23.21 -10.72 14.13
CA LYS A 100 -24.19 -11.72 13.73
C LYS A 100 -23.47 -13.03 13.43
N ASP A 101 -23.97 -14.15 13.93
CA ASP A 101 -23.35 -15.47 13.74
C ASP A 101 -21.85 -15.49 14.08
N LYS A 102 -21.46 -14.76 15.13
CA LYS A 102 -20.05 -14.56 15.58
C LYS A 102 -19.15 -13.85 14.55
N ARG A 103 -19.73 -13.17 13.57
CA ARG A 103 -19.02 -12.36 12.57
C ARG A 103 -19.42 -10.90 12.69
N THR A 104 -18.46 -10.02 12.48
CA THR A 104 -18.74 -8.58 12.46
C THR A 104 -19.47 -8.19 11.18
N LEU A 105 -20.50 -7.37 11.29
CA LEU A 105 -21.29 -6.93 10.14
C LEU A 105 -20.65 -5.73 9.43
N PHE A 106 -20.50 -5.80 8.11
CA PHE A 106 -20.06 -4.66 7.32
C PHE A 106 -21.24 -3.70 7.05
N ALA A 107 -21.31 -2.60 7.81
CA ALA A 107 -22.49 -1.74 7.85
C ALA A 107 -22.59 -0.68 6.74
N GLN A 108 -21.72 -0.67 5.74
CA GLN A 108 -21.69 0.41 4.73
C GLN A 108 -23.03 0.57 3.98
N SER A 109 -23.69 -0.53 3.64
CA SER A 109 -24.96 -0.52 2.90
C SER A 109 -26.14 0.06 3.71
N LEU A 110 -26.11 -0.09 5.04
CA LEU A 110 -27.04 0.58 5.96
C LEU A 110 -26.87 2.11 5.87
N LEU A 111 -25.62 2.58 5.93
CA LEU A 111 -25.30 4.00 5.92
C LEU A 111 -25.68 4.65 4.59
N ASP A 112 -25.40 3.97 3.47
CA ASP A 112 -25.77 4.44 2.13
C ASP A 112 -27.30 4.57 2.00
N ALA A 113 -28.08 3.61 2.53
CA ALA A 113 -29.53 3.66 2.51
C ALA A 113 -30.10 4.80 3.39
N LEU A 114 -29.54 5.02 4.58
CA LEU A 114 -29.89 6.16 5.45
C LEU A 114 -29.63 7.49 4.74
N ARG A 115 -28.48 7.63 4.07
CA ARG A 115 -28.10 8.85 3.33
C ARG A 115 -29.03 9.14 2.15
N GLN A 116 -29.59 8.12 1.52
CA GLN A 116 -30.57 8.29 0.44
C GLN A 116 -31.89 8.88 0.96
N GLN A 117 -32.33 8.46 2.16
CA GLN A 117 -33.55 8.97 2.78
C GLN A 117 -33.36 10.36 3.41
N LEU A 118 -32.19 10.60 4.03
CA LEU A 118 -31.89 11.80 4.79
C LEU A 118 -30.63 12.50 4.25
N PRO A 119 -30.71 13.11 3.06
CA PRO A 119 -29.51 13.53 2.33
C PRO A 119 -28.76 14.74 2.91
N GLY A 120 -29.41 15.52 3.77
CA GLY A 120 -28.83 16.69 4.42
C GLY A 120 -28.22 16.42 5.79
N ALA A 121 -28.44 15.23 6.36
CA ALA A 121 -28.05 14.94 7.74
C ALA A 121 -26.59 14.48 7.82
N ALA A 122 -25.89 14.92 8.87
CA ALA A 122 -24.71 14.23 9.34
C ALA A 122 -25.09 12.86 9.90
N LEU A 123 -24.20 11.89 9.79
CA LEU A 123 -24.39 10.55 10.32
C LEU A 123 -23.28 10.24 11.32
N ALA A 124 -23.65 9.88 12.53
CA ALA A 124 -22.72 9.52 13.60
C ALA A 124 -23.15 8.24 14.31
N GLY A 125 -22.25 7.66 15.11
CA GLY A 125 -22.51 6.49 15.93
C GLY A 125 -21.54 5.36 15.62
N GLY A 126 -21.99 4.12 15.78
CA GLY A 126 -21.14 2.97 15.59
C GLY A 126 -21.80 1.65 15.95
N GLN A 127 -21.04 0.58 15.78
CA GLN A 127 -21.49 -0.75 16.16
C GLN A 127 -21.34 -0.99 17.65
N ALA A 128 -22.38 -1.60 18.20
CA ALA A 128 -22.45 -2.08 19.56
C ALA A 128 -21.28 -3.03 19.88
N GLY A 129 -20.90 -3.05 21.15
CA GLY A 129 -19.85 -3.91 21.68
C GLY A 129 -20.38 -4.87 22.75
N ASP A 130 -19.57 -5.86 23.10
CA ASP A 130 -19.87 -6.84 24.15
C ASP A 130 -18.65 -7.12 25.05
N ASN A 131 -17.90 -6.07 25.38
CA ASN A 131 -16.65 -6.13 26.16
C ASN A 131 -15.59 -7.09 25.56
N GLY A 132 -15.54 -7.21 24.24
CA GLY A 132 -14.59 -8.07 23.54
C GLY A 132 -14.96 -9.56 23.53
N ARG A 133 -16.19 -9.94 23.91
CA ARG A 133 -16.61 -11.35 23.95
C ARG A 133 -16.88 -11.93 22.55
N GLY A 134 -17.31 -11.13 21.59
CA GLY A 134 -17.52 -11.59 20.22
C GLY A 134 -18.76 -12.49 20.06
N THR A 135 -19.74 -12.36 20.96
CA THR A 135 -20.89 -13.26 21.11
C THR A 135 -22.22 -12.65 20.71
N GLN A 136 -22.62 -11.56 21.34
CA GLN A 136 -23.94 -10.95 21.15
C GLN A 136 -23.87 -9.49 21.59
N THR A 137 -24.50 -8.61 20.82
CA THR A 137 -24.58 -7.18 21.11
C THR A 137 -26.02 -6.74 21.08
N LEU A 138 -26.40 -5.79 21.94
CA LEU A 138 -27.77 -5.29 22.01
C LEU A 138 -27.81 -3.82 21.63
N VAL A 139 -28.86 -3.43 20.92
CA VAL A 139 -29.24 -2.04 20.69
C VAL A 139 -30.69 -1.85 21.11
N PHE A 140 -31.04 -0.65 21.54
CA PHE A 140 -32.36 -0.41 22.11
C PHE A 140 -32.80 1.04 22.02
N THR A 141 -34.11 1.23 22.03
CA THR A 141 -34.78 2.52 22.11
C THR A 141 -35.89 2.46 23.16
N ASP A 142 -36.70 3.51 23.23
CA ASP A 142 -37.96 3.48 23.95
C ASP A 142 -38.99 2.52 23.35
N GLU A 143 -38.80 2.03 22.12
CA GLU A 143 -39.66 1.05 21.46
C GLU A 143 -39.37 -0.39 21.87
N GLY A 144 -38.13 -0.71 22.26
CA GLY A 144 -37.73 -2.07 22.63
C GLY A 144 -36.23 -2.32 22.64
N ILE A 145 -35.85 -3.59 22.76
CA ILE A 145 -34.47 -4.09 22.70
C ILE A 145 -34.37 -5.07 21.53
N ALA A 146 -33.25 -5.02 20.80
CA ALA A 146 -32.93 -5.97 19.74
C ALA A 146 -31.48 -6.45 19.86
N ASP A 147 -31.26 -7.73 19.65
CA ASP A 147 -29.94 -8.37 19.52
C ASP A 147 -29.50 -8.53 18.07
N GLU A 148 -30.44 -8.42 17.13
CA GLU A 148 -30.21 -8.26 15.70
C GLU A 148 -30.98 -7.05 15.18
N GLY A 149 -30.35 -5.87 15.18
CA GLY A 149 -31.05 -4.68 14.71
C GLY A 149 -30.21 -3.41 14.65
N VAL A 150 -30.90 -2.31 14.39
CA VAL A 150 -30.33 -0.97 14.39
C VAL A 150 -31.27 -0.03 15.14
N ALA A 151 -30.76 0.60 16.18
CA ALA A 151 -31.40 1.68 16.91
C ALA A 151 -30.86 3.01 16.40
N ALA A 152 -31.70 4.01 16.20
CA ALA A 152 -31.22 5.32 15.77
C ALA A 152 -32.09 6.44 16.31
N ALA A 153 -31.51 7.64 16.40
CA ALA A 153 -32.20 8.87 16.72
C ALA A 153 -31.84 9.97 15.73
N SER A 154 -32.83 10.76 15.32
CA SER A 154 -32.62 11.97 14.52
C SER A 154 -32.82 13.22 15.37
N ILE A 155 -32.04 14.25 15.03
CA ILE A 155 -32.13 15.57 15.66
C ILE A 155 -32.36 16.59 14.55
N ALA A 156 -33.43 17.36 14.69
CA ALA A 156 -33.90 18.30 13.69
C ALA A 156 -34.12 19.69 14.31
N GLY A 157 -33.57 20.72 13.67
CA GLY A 157 -33.64 22.09 14.18
C GLY A 157 -32.94 23.05 13.21
N ALA A 158 -33.53 24.22 12.99
CA ALA A 158 -32.96 25.24 12.11
C ALA A 158 -31.66 25.82 12.68
N ASP A 159 -31.62 26.02 14.00
CA ASP A 159 -30.49 26.60 14.73
C ASP A 159 -29.48 25.55 15.25
N LEU A 160 -29.70 24.27 14.94
CA LEU A 160 -28.80 23.20 15.36
C LEU A 160 -27.53 23.21 14.50
N ILE A 161 -26.40 23.38 15.16
CA ILE A 161 -25.08 23.22 14.57
C ILE A 161 -24.60 21.80 14.90
N ALA A 162 -24.18 21.07 13.87
CA ALA A 162 -23.63 19.73 14.00
C ALA A 162 -22.28 19.64 13.29
N ASN A 163 -21.24 19.36 14.06
CA ASN A 163 -19.89 19.16 13.55
C ASN A 163 -19.47 17.72 13.79
N ASN A 164 -19.19 16.99 12.71
CA ASN A 164 -18.76 15.60 12.79
C ASN A 164 -17.35 15.47 12.20
N ALA A 165 -16.42 15.02 13.02
CA ALA A 165 -15.02 14.89 12.65
C ALA A 165 -14.45 13.56 13.16
N TYR A 166 -13.33 13.13 12.58
CA TYR A 166 -12.68 11.88 12.97
C TYR A 166 -11.15 12.00 12.89
N THR A 167 -10.45 11.11 13.59
CA THR A 167 -9.01 10.90 13.42
C THR A 167 -8.70 9.43 13.21
N LEU A 168 -7.84 9.16 12.22
CA LEU A 168 -7.33 7.81 11.95
C LEU A 168 -6.03 7.52 12.69
N SER A 169 -5.07 8.44 12.75
CA SER A 169 -3.75 8.30 13.41
C SER A 169 -2.79 7.21 12.87
N TRP A 170 -3.24 6.28 12.03
CA TRP A 170 -2.39 5.27 11.40
C TRP A 170 -1.68 5.86 10.18
N VAL A 171 -0.44 5.43 9.94
CA VAL A 171 0.37 5.84 8.78
C VAL A 171 0.73 4.63 7.92
N PRO A 172 0.66 4.74 6.57
CA PRO A 172 0.99 3.64 5.69
C PRO A 172 2.52 3.42 5.64
N ILE A 173 2.94 2.16 5.72
CA ILE A 173 4.33 1.71 5.71
C ILE A 173 4.52 0.53 4.73
N GLY A 174 5.77 0.26 4.35
CA GLY A 174 6.09 -0.84 3.42
C GLY A 174 5.64 -0.60 1.98
N LYS A 175 5.75 -1.61 1.13
CA LYS A 175 5.34 -1.49 -0.29
C LYS A 175 3.81 -1.58 -0.46
N LYS A 176 3.33 -1.15 -1.63
CA LYS A 176 1.97 -1.46 -2.08
C LYS A 176 1.89 -2.94 -2.46
N MET A 177 0.82 -3.59 -2.04
CA MET A 177 0.49 -5.00 -2.31
C MET A 177 -0.93 -5.07 -2.86
N THR A 178 -1.26 -6.17 -3.54
CA THR A 178 -2.54 -6.34 -4.24
C THR A 178 -3.31 -7.51 -3.65
N ILE A 179 -4.60 -7.33 -3.40
CA ILE A 179 -5.49 -8.44 -3.08
C ILE A 179 -5.67 -9.31 -4.32
N THR A 180 -5.14 -10.53 -4.28
CA THR A 180 -5.25 -11.49 -5.39
C THR A 180 -6.42 -12.47 -5.20
N HIS A 181 -6.91 -12.64 -3.96
CA HIS A 181 -8.09 -13.45 -3.66
C HIS A 181 -8.77 -12.97 -2.37
N ALA A 182 -10.03 -12.55 -2.47
CA ALA A 182 -10.91 -12.29 -1.33
C ALA A 182 -12.35 -12.71 -1.64
N GLU A 183 -13.10 -13.13 -0.61
CA GLU A 183 -14.54 -13.36 -0.67
C GLU A 183 -15.21 -12.59 0.46
N GLY A 184 -15.94 -11.52 0.11
CA GLY A 184 -16.54 -10.63 1.10
C GLY A 184 -15.47 -10.06 2.04
N SER A 185 -15.59 -10.34 3.32
CA SER A 185 -14.69 -9.84 4.38
C SER A 185 -13.47 -10.72 4.65
N ARG A 186 -13.37 -11.87 3.98
CA ARG A 186 -12.25 -12.80 4.15
C ARG A 186 -11.25 -12.65 3.02
N VAL A 187 -9.98 -12.45 3.37
CA VAL A 187 -8.88 -12.35 2.41
C VAL A 187 -8.07 -13.64 2.43
N TYR A 188 -7.99 -14.30 1.29
CA TYR A 188 -7.28 -15.57 1.11
C TYR A 188 -5.88 -15.36 0.56
N ALA A 189 -5.67 -14.35 -0.29
CA ALA A 189 -4.36 -14.09 -0.85
C ALA A 189 -4.11 -12.60 -1.14
N ILE A 190 -2.89 -12.17 -0.81
CA ILE A 190 -2.29 -10.87 -1.13
C ILE A 190 -0.97 -11.16 -1.87
N ASP A 191 -0.81 -10.62 -3.07
CA ASP A 191 0.31 -10.91 -3.97
C ASP A 191 0.56 -12.43 -4.14
N GLY A 192 -0.51 -13.23 -4.18
CA GLY A 192 -0.46 -14.69 -4.35
C GLY A 192 -0.10 -15.49 -3.08
N GLN A 193 0.09 -14.84 -1.92
CA GLN A 193 0.40 -15.49 -0.64
C GLN A 193 -0.69 -15.27 0.38
N THR A 194 -0.81 -16.15 1.38
CA THR A 194 -1.80 -15.94 2.45
C THR A 194 -1.48 -14.67 3.25
N PRO A 195 -2.49 -13.96 3.79
CA PRO A 195 -2.23 -12.82 4.67
C PRO A 195 -1.32 -13.18 5.85
N TYR A 196 -1.49 -14.34 6.49
CA TYR A 196 -0.59 -14.78 7.56
C TYR A 196 0.87 -14.84 7.11
N ASP A 197 1.14 -15.42 5.93
CA ASP A 197 2.50 -15.51 5.37
C ASP A 197 3.07 -14.13 5.04
N ILE A 198 2.24 -13.23 4.52
CA ILE A 198 2.61 -11.83 4.25
C ILE A 198 3.02 -11.10 5.54
N TYR A 199 2.25 -11.25 6.63
CA TYR A 199 2.62 -10.74 7.95
C TYR A 199 3.94 -11.38 8.45
N SER A 200 4.08 -12.70 8.33
CA SER A 200 5.27 -13.43 8.79
C SER A 200 6.54 -13.05 8.03
N HIS A 201 6.43 -12.86 6.71
CA HIS A 201 7.53 -12.48 5.84
C HIS A 201 8.03 -11.07 6.16
N TYR A 202 7.13 -10.08 6.11
CA TYR A 202 7.47 -8.67 6.23
C TYR A 202 7.64 -8.17 7.67
N LEU A 203 6.74 -8.57 8.57
CA LEU A 203 6.71 -8.08 9.95
C LEU A 203 7.28 -9.09 10.96
N GLY A 204 7.39 -10.35 10.54
CA GLY A 204 7.99 -11.42 11.31
C GLY A 204 6.99 -12.33 12.00
N LYS A 205 7.43 -13.56 12.24
CA LYS A 205 6.61 -14.61 12.85
C LYS A 205 6.03 -14.21 14.21
N GLU A 206 6.77 -13.44 15.00
CA GLU A 206 6.28 -12.91 16.29
C GLU A 206 5.03 -12.01 16.14
N VAL A 207 4.92 -11.26 15.03
CA VAL A 207 3.73 -10.46 14.73
C VAL A 207 2.63 -11.35 14.18
N ALA A 208 2.96 -12.26 13.26
CA ALA A 208 1.98 -13.17 12.64
C ALA A 208 1.31 -14.10 13.68
N ASP A 209 2.08 -14.66 14.61
CA ASP A 209 1.57 -15.53 15.68
C ASP A 209 0.70 -14.77 16.69
N GLY A 210 0.82 -13.43 16.74
CA GLY A 210 -0.02 -12.56 17.58
C GLY A 210 -1.32 -12.10 16.90
N LEU A 211 -1.61 -12.54 15.68
CA LEU A 211 -2.84 -12.18 14.97
C LEU A 211 -4.06 -12.83 15.65
N PRO A 212 -5.24 -12.19 15.62
CA PRO A 212 -5.54 -10.92 14.94
C PRO A 212 -5.16 -9.67 15.74
N LEU A 213 -4.87 -9.78 17.05
CA LEU A 213 -4.59 -8.63 17.92
C LEU A 213 -3.39 -7.79 17.47
N SER A 214 -2.33 -8.43 16.98
CA SER A 214 -1.14 -7.74 16.47
C SER A 214 -1.43 -6.88 15.22
N ALA A 215 -2.45 -7.24 14.42
CA ALA A 215 -2.90 -6.42 13.30
C ALA A 215 -3.55 -5.12 13.76
N ALA A 216 -3.90 -4.96 15.04
CA ALA A 216 -4.33 -3.66 15.54
C ALA A 216 -3.20 -2.61 15.41
N GLU A 217 -1.96 -2.97 15.76
CA GLU A 217 -0.79 -2.08 15.61
C GLU A 217 -0.26 -2.05 14.18
N PHE A 218 -0.41 -3.16 13.44
CA PHE A 218 0.06 -3.33 12.07
C PHE A 218 -1.07 -3.70 11.10
N SER A 219 -2.00 -2.79 10.89
CA SER A 219 -3.26 -3.07 10.16
C SER A 219 -3.06 -3.09 8.65
N LEU A 220 -3.99 -3.66 7.89
CA LEU A 220 -3.99 -3.41 6.45
C LEU A 220 -4.67 -2.07 6.18
N MET A 221 -4.04 -1.22 5.38
CA MET A 221 -4.56 0.09 5.00
C MET A 221 -4.92 0.11 3.52
N ILE A 222 -6.12 0.61 3.23
CA ILE A 222 -6.67 0.79 1.89
C ILE A 222 -7.18 2.23 1.71
N GLU A 223 -7.23 2.70 0.49
CA GLU A 223 -7.79 4.01 0.15
C GLU A 223 -9.03 3.82 -0.73
N ARG A 224 -10.17 4.34 -0.28
CA ARG A 224 -11.45 4.28 -1.00
C ARG A 224 -12.04 5.68 -1.09
N ASP A 225 -12.37 6.14 -2.29
CA ASP A 225 -12.96 7.45 -2.52
C ASP A 225 -12.17 8.61 -1.88
N GLY A 226 -10.83 8.53 -1.86
CA GLY A 226 -9.94 9.51 -1.23
C GLY A 226 -9.88 9.45 0.30
N VAL A 227 -10.54 8.45 0.91
CA VAL A 227 -10.51 8.19 2.35
C VAL A 227 -9.56 7.03 2.62
N LEU A 228 -8.52 7.31 3.39
CA LEU A 228 -7.61 6.29 3.89
C LEU A 228 -8.25 5.56 5.09
N LEU A 229 -8.26 4.24 5.05
CA LEU A 229 -8.89 3.35 6.03
C LEU A 229 -7.85 2.38 6.57
N ALA A 230 -7.80 2.19 7.89
CA ALA A 230 -7.08 1.08 8.50
C ALA A 230 -8.10 0.02 8.92
N ILE A 231 -7.96 -1.19 8.37
CA ILE A 231 -8.96 -2.24 8.46
C ILE A 231 -8.60 -3.19 9.60
N HIS A 232 -9.52 -3.33 10.55
CA HIS A 232 -9.34 -4.24 11.67
C HIS A 232 -9.49 -5.70 11.23
N ALA A 233 -8.51 -6.53 11.58
CA ALA A 233 -8.60 -7.98 11.45
C ALA A 233 -9.42 -8.54 12.63
N THR A 234 -10.41 -9.38 12.33
CA THR A 234 -11.32 -9.97 13.32
C THR A 234 -10.98 -11.42 13.65
N GLY A 235 -10.29 -12.14 12.76
CA GLY A 235 -9.94 -13.55 12.99
C GLY A 235 -8.91 -14.09 12.01
N VAL A 236 -8.22 -15.16 12.42
CA VAL A 236 -7.27 -15.91 11.57
C VAL A 236 -7.81 -17.32 11.39
N ASN A 237 -7.82 -17.80 10.15
CA ASN A 237 -8.33 -19.11 9.80
C ASN A 237 -7.18 -20.14 9.67
N PRO A 238 -7.47 -21.45 9.80
CA PRO A 238 -6.45 -22.51 9.72
C PRO A 238 -5.69 -22.57 8.39
N ASP A 239 -6.27 -22.05 7.31
CA ASP A 239 -5.66 -21.97 5.98
C ASP A 239 -4.77 -20.73 5.79
N GLY A 240 -4.55 -19.93 6.84
CA GLY A 240 -3.75 -18.71 6.81
C GLY A 240 -4.48 -17.47 6.29
N SER A 241 -5.75 -17.61 5.86
CA SER A 241 -6.60 -16.48 5.51
C SER A 241 -7.07 -15.72 6.75
N ILE A 242 -7.41 -14.44 6.57
CA ILE A 242 -7.80 -13.55 7.68
C ILE A 242 -9.16 -12.95 7.38
N ASP A 243 -10.03 -12.96 8.40
CA ASP A 243 -11.31 -12.25 8.40
C ASP A 243 -11.09 -10.81 8.88
N TYR A 244 -11.78 -9.88 8.22
CA TYR A 244 -11.72 -8.46 8.53
C TYR A 244 -13.12 -7.88 8.75
N ILE A 245 -13.17 -6.66 9.27
CA ILE A 245 -14.44 -5.94 9.46
C ILE A 245 -15.01 -5.31 8.17
N HIS A 246 -14.18 -5.17 7.12
CA HIS A 246 -14.58 -4.66 5.81
C HIS A 246 -14.57 -5.75 4.74
N ASN A 247 -15.43 -5.60 3.75
CA ASN A 247 -15.34 -6.36 2.50
C ASN A 247 -14.20 -5.84 1.63
N PHE A 248 -13.59 -6.73 0.84
CA PHE A 248 -12.51 -6.43 -0.09
C PHE A 248 -12.84 -6.84 -1.52
N ASN A 249 -12.23 -6.13 -2.48
CA ASN A 249 -12.31 -6.48 -3.89
C ASN A 249 -10.96 -7.01 -4.41
N VAL A 250 -11.00 -8.00 -5.31
CA VAL A 250 -9.78 -8.45 -6.01
C VAL A 250 -9.22 -7.31 -6.86
N GLY A 251 -7.90 -7.13 -6.82
CA GLY A 251 -7.19 -6.02 -7.46
C GLY A 251 -7.03 -4.77 -6.59
N GLU A 252 -7.69 -4.71 -5.43
CA GLU A 252 -7.55 -3.61 -4.49
C GLU A 252 -6.11 -3.51 -3.96
N GLN A 253 -5.60 -2.28 -3.89
CA GLN A 253 -4.25 -1.98 -3.44
C GLN A 253 -4.24 -1.66 -1.95
N LEU A 254 -3.29 -2.24 -1.23
CA LEU A 254 -3.14 -2.06 0.20
C LEU A 254 -1.68 -1.89 0.62
N ARG A 255 -1.48 -1.39 1.85
CA ARG A 255 -0.18 -1.33 2.52
C ARG A 255 -0.36 -1.78 3.97
N PHE A 256 0.73 -2.08 4.66
CA PHE A 256 0.67 -2.12 6.11
C PHE A 256 0.45 -0.71 6.65
N GLY A 257 -0.28 -0.59 7.74
CA GLY A 257 -0.40 0.60 8.56
C GLY A 257 0.39 0.41 9.83
N HIS A 258 0.83 1.51 10.42
CA HIS A 258 1.40 1.49 11.76
C HIS A 258 0.90 2.68 12.57
N CYS A 259 0.71 2.46 13.87
CA CYS A 259 0.33 3.48 14.80
C CYS A 259 1.09 3.36 16.12
N HIS A 260 1.43 4.51 16.70
CA HIS A 260 2.04 4.62 18.02
C HIS A 260 1.39 5.77 18.81
N THR A 261 1.59 5.77 20.13
CA THR A 261 0.96 6.73 21.07
C THR A 261 1.14 8.20 20.64
N GLY A 262 2.36 8.60 20.25
CA GLY A 262 2.63 9.95 19.75
C GLY A 262 1.91 10.34 18.45
N LEU A 263 1.58 9.40 17.55
CA LEU A 263 0.72 9.69 16.40
C LEU A 263 -0.73 9.91 16.84
N ILE A 264 -1.21 9.09 17.78
CA ILE A 264 -2.55 9.20 18.35
C ILE A 264 -2.74 10.56 19.04
N GLY A 265 -1.81 10.95 19.92
CA GLY A 265 -1.89 12.25 20.62
C GLY A 265 -1.88 13.44 19.66
N ARG A 266 -1.05 13.41 18.59
CA ARG A 266 -1.08 14.45 17.55
C ARG A 266 -2.38 14.45 16.75
N GLY A 267 -2.95 13.27 16.47
CA GLY A 267 -4.26 13.12 15.85
C GLY A 267 -5.36 13.76 16.69
N ALA A 268 -5.40 13.46 17.99
CA ALA A 268 -6.34 14.05 18.94
C ALA A 268 -6.22 15.57 19.00
N GLN A 269 -5.01 16.13 19.05
CA GLN A 269 -4.80 17.59 19.03
C GLN A 269 -5.34 18.25 17.75
N ARG A 270 -5.13 17.64 16.58
CA ARG A 270 -5.68 18.15 15.31
C ARG A 270 -7.20 18.08 15.29
N LEU A 271 -7.77 16.97 15.76
CA LEU A 271 -9.21 16.79 15.88
C LEU A 271 -9.82 17.85 16.80
N CYS A 272 -9.22 18.12 17.97
CA CYS A 272 -9.67 19.18 18.87
C CYS A 272 -9.64 20.57 18.21
N ALA A 273 -8.59 20.87 17.44
CA ALA A 273 -8.48 22.14 16.74
C ALA A 273 -9.59 22.31 15.67
N GLU A 274 -9.91 21.24 14.93
CA GLU A 274 -11.03 21.22 13.97
C GLU A 274 -12.38 21.40 14.68
N LEU A 275 -12.62 20.65 15.76
CA LEU A 275 -13.88 20.73 16.52
C LEU A 275 -14.09 22.10 17.16
N SER A 276 -13.02 22.70 17.70
CA SER A 276 -13.05 24.03 18.34
C SER A 276 -13.32 25.19 17.35
N ALA A 277 -13.29 24.93 16.04
CA ALA A 277 -13.59 25.94 15.04
C ALA A 277 -15.08 26.31 15.01
N GLN A 278 -15.96 25.44 15.51
CA GLN A 278 -17.40 25.65 15.58
C GLN A 278 -17.92 25.62 17.02
N PRO A 279 -19.09 26.22 17.31
CA PRO A 279 -19.77 26.08 18.59
C PRO A 279 -20.00 24.60 18.95
N ALA A 280 -19.78 24.26 20.21
CA ALA A 280 -20.00 22.93 20.76
C ALA A 280 -20.47 23.06 22.22
N GLU A 281 -21.61 22.47 22.54
CA GLU A 281 -22.18 22.40 23.89
C GLU A 281 -22.13 20.97 24.45
N THR A 282 -22.10 19.98 23.57
CA THR A 282 -21.88 18.57 23.92
C THR A 282 -21.08 17.86 22.83
N ALA A 283 -20.33 16.83 23.21
CA ALA A 283 -19.59 15.97 22.32
C ALA A 283 -19.97 14.49 22.52
N PHE A 284 -20.33 13.81 21.44
CA PHE A 284 -20.54 12.36 21.43
C PHE A 284 -19.34 11.68 20.79
N VAL A 285 -18.73 10.75 21.55
CA VAL A 285 -17.45 10.14 21.20
C VAL A 285 -17.64 8.66 20.89
N TYR A 286 -17.22 8.23 19.70
CA TYR A 286 -17.25 6.82 19.31
C TYR A 286 -15.84 6.41 18.89
N SER A 287 -15.21 5.52 19.66
CA SER A 287 -13.82 5.12 19.46
C SER A 287 -13.71 3.63 19.22
N CYS A 288 -12.98 3.20 18.20
CA CYS A 288 -12.75 1.78 18.00
C CYS A 288 -12.09 1.14 19.23
N VAL A 289 -12.57 -0.04 19.64
CA VAL A 289 -12.01 -0.81 20.77
C VAL A 289 -10.52 -1.14 20.58
N SER A 290 -10.06 -1.28 19.33
CA SER A 290 -8.63 -1.49 19.04
C SER A 290 -7.74 -0.39 19.60
N ARG A 291 -8.22 0.86 19.63
CA ARG A 291 -7.47 2.00 20.20
C ARG A 291 -7.29 1.83 21.69
N LYS A 292 -8.32 1.35 22.40
CA LYS A 292 -8.26 1.00 23.82
C LYS A 292 -7.24 -0.11 24.08
N TRP A 293 -7.20 -1.15 23.24
CA TRP A 293 -6.21 -2.23 23.38
C TRP A 293 -4.77 -1.76 23.11
N ILE A 294 -4.58 -0.89 22.12
CA ILE A 294 -3.27 -0.33 21.78
C ILE A 294 -2.78 0.62 22.87
N LEU A 295 -3.62 1.56 23.31
CA LEU A 295 -3.23 2.60 24.27
C LEU A 295 -3.21 2.10 25.71
N GLY A 296 -4.07 1.14 26.06
CA GLY A 296 -4.26 0.71 27.44
C GLY A 296 -4.58 1.90 28.35
N ALA A 297 -3.73 2.12 29.37
CA ALA A 297 -3.87 3.24 30.29
C ALA A 297 -3.71 4.62 29.61
N ASP A 298 -3.02 4.69 28.47
CA ASP A 298 -2.74 5.95 27.76
C ASP A 298 -3.93 6.44 26.91
N VAL A 299 -5.10 5.78 26.97
CA VAL A 299 -6.28 6.18 26.21
C VAL A 299 -6.74 7.61 26.52
N LEU A 300 -6.43 8.10 27.73
CA LEU A 300 -6.68 9.47 28.15
C LEU A 300 -5.95 10.52 27.30
N VAL A 301 -4.81 10.17 26.69
CA VAL A 301 -4.07 11.06 25.78
C VAL A 301 -4.93 11.46 24.58
N GLU A 302 -5.85 10.58 24.17
CA GLU A 302 -6.78 10.81 23.08
C GLU A 302 -8.09 11.46 23.55
N LEU A 303 -8.63 11.04 24.70
CA LEU A 303 -9.96 11.44 25.17
C LEU A 303 -9.97 12.79 25.92
N ALA A 304 -8.96 13.08 26.74
CA ALA A 304 -8.93 14.30 27.56
C ALA A 304 -8.94 15.61 26.73
N PRO A 305 -8.24 15.69 25.58
CA PRO A 305 -8.34 16.87 24.72
C PRO A 305 -9.75 17.12 24.17
N ILE A 306 -10.55 16.06 23.95
CA ILE A 306 -11.91 16.18 23.41
C ILE A 306 -12.84 16.79 24.47
N ASP A 307 -12.69 16.43 25.74
CA ASP A 307 -13.51 17.00 26.82
C ASP A 307 -13.27 18.50 27.04
N CYS A 308 -12.10 19.01 26.63
CA CYS A 308 -11.82 20.45 26.65
C CYS A 308 -12.65 21.23 25.62
N VAL A 309 -13.18 20.56 24.59
CA VAL A 309 -14.06 21.16 23.58
C VAL A 309 -15.47 21.33 24.14
N ALA A 310 -16.05 20.25 24.68
CA ALA A 310 -17.36 20.23 25.30
C ALA A 310 -17.49 18.98 26.20
N PRO A 311 -18.41 18.95 27.19
CA PRO A 311 -18.72 17.76 27.97
C PRO A 311 -18.95 16.55 27.06
N SER A 312 -18.18 15.49 27.30
CA SER A 312 -18.08 14.35 26.40
C SER A 312 -18.71 13.08 26.99
N THR A 313 -19.51 12.38 26.18
CA THR A 313 -20.04 11.05 26.51
C THR A 313 -19.94 10.14 25.29
N GLY A 314 -19.84 8.83 25.50
CA GLY A 314 -19.64 7.94 24.38
C GLY A 314 -19.30 6.51 24.76
N PHE A 315 -18.74 5.77 23.82
CA PHE A 315 -18.34 4.39 24.05
C PHE A 315 -17.27 3.89 23.08
N PHE A 316 -16.68 2.75 23.42
CA PHE A 316 -15.80 2.00 22.54
C PHE A 316 -16.60 1.04 21.65
N SER A 317 -16.54 1.27 20.34
CA SER A 317 -17.29 0.57 19.29
C SER A 317 -16.48 -0.51 18.59
N TYR A 318 -17.17 -1.43 17.91
CA TYR A 318 -16.53 -2.39 16.99
C TYR A 318 -16.29 -1.81 15.59
N GLY A 319 -17.06 -0.79 15.19
CA GLY A 319 -16.81 0.02 14.01
C GLY A 319 -17.56 1.33 14.13
N GLU A 320 -17.11 2.37 13.43
CA GLU A 320 -17.64 3.72 13.59
C GLU A 320 -18.49 4.12 12.38
N PHE A 321 -19.62 4.76 12.62
CA PHE A 321 -20.48 5.29 11.58
C PHE A 321 -20.18 6.78 11.41
N PHE A 322 -19.69 7.17 10.23
CA PHE A 322 -19.27 8.54 10.00
C PHE A 322 -19.87 9.11 8.72
N GLY A 323 -20.40 10.32 8.79
CA GLY A 323 -20.87 11.07 7.63
C GLY A 323 -20.97 12.55 7.96
N ARG A 324 -20.35 13.39 7.13
CA ARG A 324 -20.56 14.83 7.16
C ARG A 324 -21.84 15.19 6.41
N PRO A 325 -22.47 16.35 6.73
CA PRO A 325 -23.63 16.83 5.97
C PRO A 325 -23.34 16.83 4.47
N HIS A 326 -24.27 16.30 3.69
CA HIS A 326 -24.19 16.18 2.23
C HIS A 326 -23.06 15.30 1.67
N CYS A 327 -22.17 14.73 2.48
CA CYS A 327 -21.14 13.80 2.03
C CYS A 327 -21.63 12.34 2.00
N LYS A 328 -20.89 11.47 1.32
CA LYS A 328 -21.09 10.01 1.39
C LYS A 328 -20.65 9.54 2.78
N PRO A 329 -21.48 8.77 3.52
CA PRO A 329 -21.07 8.20 4.79
C PRO A 329 -20.08 7.05 4.57
N VAL A 330 -19.26 6.81 5.58
CA VAL A 330 -18.20 5.80 5.55
C VAL A 330 -18.30 4.99 6.83
N PHE A 331 -18.31 3.67 6.69
CA PHE A 331 -18.08 2.76 7.80
C PHE A 331 -16.58 2.70 8.08
N LEU A 332 -16.17 3.24 9.22
CA LEU A 332 -14.77 3.33 9.62
C LEU A 332 -14.42 2.23 10.63
N SER A 333 -13.14 1.94 10.73
CA SER A 333 -12.56 1.09 11.77
C SER A 333 -11.25 1.68 12.24
N GLN A 334 -10.87 1.37 13.49
CA GLN A 334 -9.66 1.92 14.13
C GLN A 334 -9.63 3.45 14.18
N THR A 335 -10.79 4.09 14.10
CA THR A 335 -10.91 5.54 14.18
C THR A 335 -11.46 5.99 15.52
N LEU A 336 -11.22 7.25 15.83
CA LEU A 336 -12.00 8.00 16.81
C LEU A 336 -12.88 8.96 16.02
N THR A 337 -14.19 8.94 16.24
CA THR A 337 -15.15 9.89 15.68
C THR A 337 -15.78 10.70 16.81
N VAL A 338 -16.02 11.99 16.53
CA VAL A 338 -16.62 12.91 17.50
C VAL A 338 -17.66 13.77 16.79
N LEU A 339 -18.89 13.69 17.30
CA LEU A 339 -20.00 14.54 16.91
C LEU A 339 -20.21 15.61 17.98
N CYS A 340 -19.96 16.87 17.64
CA CYS A 340 -20.28 18.01 18.49
C CYS A 340 -21.61 18.63 18.06
N LEU A 341 -22.46 18.96 19.03
CA LEU A 341 -23.73 19.66 18.84
C LEU A 341 -23.77 20.95 19.64
N ALA A 342 -24.44 21.97 19.10
CA ALA A 342 -24.78 23.21 19.79
C ALA A 342 -26.08 23.80 19.24
N GLU A 343 -26.86 24.46 20.09
CA GLU A 343 -27.96 25.32 19.66
C GLU A 343 -27.51 26.79 19.63
N GLY A 344 -27.36 27.35 18.43
CA GLY A 344 -26.88 28.71 18.24
C GLY A 344 -25.35 28.87 18.39
N ASN A 345 -24.90 30.11 18.60
CA ASN A 345 -23.50 30.52 18.43
C ASN A 345 -22.67 30.58 19.72
N ALA A 346 -23.17 30.04 20.84
CA ALA A 346 -22.46 30.09 22.12
C ALA A 346 -21.19 29.21 22.07
N LYS A 347 -20.02 29.82 22.32
CA LYS A 347 -18.76 29.08 22.45
C LYS A 347 -18.52 28.74 23.91
N THR A 348 -18.76 27.48 24.27
CA THR A 348 -18.52 26.96 25.62
C THR A 348 -17.13 26.35 25.67
N ARG A 349 -16.10 27.13 26.06
CA ARG A 349 -14.74 26.58 26.22
C ARG A 349 -14.51 26.22 27.68
N ARG A 350 -14.21 24.94 27.98
CA ARG A 350 -13.76 24.54 29.32
C ARG A 350 -12.27 24.89 29.49
N GLU A 351 -11.91 25.55 30.58
CA GLU A 351 -10.51 25.70 31.00
C GLU A 351 -10.00 24.36 31.52
N GLY A 352 -9.51 23.51 30.62
CA GLY A 352 -8.84 22.26 30.96
C GLY A 352 -7.33 22.45 31.10
N ILE A 353 -6.75 22.03 32.22
CA ILE A 353 -5.29 21.88 32.34
C ILE A 353 -4.89 20.73 31.41
N LEU A 354 -4.25 21.07 30.28
CA LEU A 354 -3.54 20.10 29.44
C LEU A 354 -2.33 19.60 30.25
N ASP A 355 -2.51 18.56 31.06
CA ASP A 355 -1.37 17.87 31.65
C ASP A 355 -0.70 17.03 30.56
N THR A 356 0.28 17.63 29.88
CA THR A 356 1.04 16.99 28.80
C THR A 356 2.12 16.04 29.31
N ARG A 357 2.07 15.59 30.58
CA ARG A 357 3.14 14.78 31.17
C ARG A 357 2.64 13.45 31.74
N SER A 358 2.65 12.45 30.88
CA SER A 358 3.18 11.14 31.26
C SER A 358 3.80 10.51 30.03
N GLU A 359 5.13 10.55 29.90
CA GLU A 359 5.79 9.55 29.05
C GLU A 359 5.60 8.20 29.75
N PRO A 360 4.93 7.23 29.13
CA PRO A 360 4.55 6.00 29.82
C PRO A 360 5.79 5.12 30.08
N GLU A 361 5.92 4.60 31.32
CA GLU A 361 7.04 3.75 31.76
C GLU A 361 7.23 2.46 30.92
N LYS A 362 6.21 2.03 30.17
CA LYS A 362 6.26 0.87 29.27
C LYS A 362 6.73 1.19 27.84
N ALA A 363 7.07 2.44 27.53
CA ALA A 363 7.42 2.89 26.19
C ALA A 363 8.66 2.18 25.61
N ALA A 364 9.68 1.91 26.42
CA ALA A 364 10.96 1.40 25.92
C ALA A 364 10.87 0.00 25.30
N SER A 365 10.28 -0.98 26.00
CA SER A 365 10.16 -2.36 25.49
C SER A 365 9.31 -2.44 24.22
N ARG A 366 8.23 -1.66 24.17
CA ARG A 366 7.37 -1.57 22.98
C ARG A 366 8.09 -0.89 21.82
N GLN A 367 8.80 0.22 22.07
CA GLN A 367 9.63 0.89 21.07
C GLN A 367 10.66 -0.04 20.46
N PHE A 368 11.35 -0.87 21.27
CA PHE A 368 12.32 -1.84 20.74
C PHE A 368 11.67 -2.90 19.86
N LYS A 369 10.49 -3.42 20.23
CA LYS A 369 9.73 -4.36 19.40
C LYS A 369 9.32 -3.71 18.07
N THR A 370 8.69 -2.55 18.12
CA THR A 370 8.24 -1.81 16.94
C THR A 370 9.43 -1.47 16.03
N MET A 371 10.56 -1.00 16.59
CA MET A 371 11.77 -0.70 15.82
C MET A 371 12.30 -1.94 15.09
N ARG A 372 12.32 -3.11 15.74
CA ARG A 372 12.74 -4.38 15.10
C ARG A 372 11.82 -4.77 13.94
N VAL A 373 10.50 -4.62 14.11
CA VAL A 373 9.51 -4.92 13.06
C VAL A 373 9.68 -3.98 11.87
N LEU A 374 9.82 -2.68 12.12
CA LEU A 374 10.03 -1.69 11.06
C LEU A 374 11.37 -1.87 10.34
N HIS A 375 12.45 -2.17 11.08
CA HIS A 375 13.75 -2.50 10.48
C HIS A 375 13.64 -3.71 9.56
N ARG A 376 12.97 -4.78 10.01
CA ARG A 376 12.74 -5.97 9.20
C ARG A 376 11.95 -5.65 7.94
N LEU A 377 10.87 -4.89 8.05
CA LEU A 377 10.06 -4.46 6.90
C LEU A 377 10.91 -3.72 5.86
N VAL A 378 11.75 -2.78 6.32
CA VAL A 378 12.66 -2.02 5.46
C VAL A 378 13.71 -2.92 4.82
N GLU A 379 14.34 -3.80 5.60
CA GLU A 379 15.36 -4.74 5.12
C GLU A 379 14.80 -5.71 4.07
N THR A 380 13.65 -6.33 4.33
CA THR A 380 12.96 -7.22 3.40
C THR A 380 12.58 -6.48 2.11
N SER A 381 12.00 -5.29 2.22
CA SER A 381 11.62 -4.49 1.05
C SER A 381 12.85 -4.08 0.23
N THR A 382 13.95 -3.71 0.89
CA THR A 382 15.20 -3.31 0.23
C THR A 382 15.80 -4.48 -0.53
N ARG A 383 15.84 -5.68 0.05
CA ARG A 383 16.32 -6.90 -0.63
C ARG A 383 15.50 -7.24 -1.87
N GLU A 384 14.18 -7.11 -1.79
CA GLU A 384 13.29 -7.33 -2.95
C GLU A 384 13.61 -6.31 -4.07
N ILE A 385 13.71 -5.03 -3.72
CA ILE A 385 14.06 -3.96 -4.68
C ILE A 385 15.43 -4.23 -5.31
N GLU A 386 16.45 -4.60 -4.53
CA GLU A 386 17.78 -4.93 -5.04
C GLU A 386 17.76 -6.13 -5.99
N THR A 387 16.95 -7.15 -5.69
CA THR A 387 16.80 -8.34 -6.53
C THR A 387 16.13 -7.98 -7.86
N THR A 388 15.00 -7.26 -7.82
CA THR A 388 14.31 -6.79 -9.03
C THR A 388 15.18 -5.84 -9.85
N ASN A 389 15.92 -4.93 -9.22
CA ASN A 389 16.86 -4.05 -9.91
C ASN A 389 17.99 -4.83 -10.58
N ARG A 390 18.48 -5.90 -9.95
CA ARG A 390 19.50 -6.78 -10.55
C ARG A 390 18.96 -7.53 -11.78
N GLU A 391 17.73 -8.03 -11.70
CA GLU A 391 17.05 -8.68 -12.82
C GLU A 391 16.81 -7.70 -13.97
N LEU A 392 16.31 -6.49 -13.68
CA LEU A 392 16.13 -5.42 -14.66
C LEU A 392 17.45 -4.98 -15.29
N ALA A 393 18.52 -4.83 -14.50
CA ALA A 393 19.84 -4.52 -15.00
C ALA A 393 20.37 -5.61 -15.94
N GLY A 394 20.13 -6.88 -15.63
CA GLY A 394 20.47 -8.01 -16.50
C GLY A 394 19.75 -7.97 -17.86
N LEU A 395 18.48 -7.55 -17.87
CA LEU A 395 17.71 -7.36 -19.11
C LEU A 395 18.19 -6.13 -19.91
N ALA A 396 18.57 -5.06 -19.22
CA ALA A 396 19.04 -3.81 -19.82
C ALA A 396 20.47 -3.90 -20.40
N GLN A 397 21.18 -5.01 -20.21
CA GLN A 397 22.55 -5.22 -20.69
C GLN A 397 22.64 -6.03 -22.00
N LYS A 398 21.52 -6.53 -22.52
CA LYS A 398 21.48 -7.32 -23.76
C LYS A 398 20.85 -6.54 -24.91
N ASP A 399 21.31 -6.82 -26.13
CA ASP A 399 20.66 -6.36 -27.36
C ASP A 399 19.40 -7.21 -27.62
N PHE A 400 18.26 -6.56 -27.84
CA PHE A 400 16.97 -7.25 -27.96
C PHE A 400 16.88 -8.16 -29.21
N LEU A 401 17.59 -7.82 -30.29
CA LEU A 401 17.51 -8.55 -31.56
C LEU A 401 18.37 -9.80 -31.53
N THR A 402 19.61 -9.66 -31.07
CA THR A 402 20.64 -10.69 -31.16
C THR A 402 20.90 -11.37 -29.83
N GLY A 403 20.38 -10.90 -28.70
CA GLY A 403 20.61 -11.48 -27.36
C GLY A 403 22.06 -11.41 -26.85
N LEU A 404 22.97 -10.77 -27.61
CA LEU A 404 24.34 -10.48 -27.21
C LEU A 404 24.38 -9.34 -26.18
N ALA A 405 25.56 -9.03 -25.64
CA ALA A 405 25.74 -7.78 -24.89
C ALA A 405 25.40 -6.57 -25.78
N ASN A 406 24.82 -5.53 -25.21
CA ASN A 406 24.63 -4.26 -25.93
C ASN A 406 25.87 -3.37 -25.81
N ARG A 407 25.87 -2.27 -26.58
CA ARG A 407 26.95 -1.27 -26.57
C ARG A 407 27.33 -0.78 -25.17
N ARG A 408 26.33 -0.57 -24.29
CA ARG A 408 26.58 -0.10 -22.92
C ARG A 408 27.39 -1.13 -22.11
N LEU A 409 26.99 -2.40 -22.13
CA LEU A 409 27.74 -3.45 -21.44
C LEU A 409 29.15 -3.64 -22.04
N PHE A 410 29.28 -3.48 -23.36
CA PHE A 410 30.60 -3.47 -24.02
C PHE A 410 31.51 -2.35 -23.48
N GLU A 411 31.03 -1.11 -23.45
CA GLU A 411 31.80 0.05 -22.97
C GLU A 411 32.20 -0.12 -21.48
N GLU A 412 31.26 -0.55 -20.64
CA GLU A 412 31.50 -0.83 -19.22
C GLU A 412 32.55 -1.95 -19.03
N ARG A 413 32.45 -3.04 -19.80
CA ARG A 413 33.40 -4.16 -19.70
C ARG A 413 34.78 -3.78 -20.22
N LEU A 414 34.87 -3.09 -21.35
CA LEU A 414 36.14 -2.67 -21.92
C LEU A 414 36.90 -1.75 -20.95
N ALA A 415 36.22 -0.78 -20.35
CA ALA A 415 36.80 0.09 -19.33
C ALA A 415 37.29 -0.68 -18.09
N LEU A 416 36.58 -1.74 -17.69
CA LEU A 416 36.97 -2.59 -16.57
C LEU A 416 38.20 -3.44 -16.90
N GLU A 417 38.26 -4.05 -18.09
CA GLU A 417 39.42 -4.84 -18.52
C GLU A 417 40.68 -3.97 -18.63
N ILE A 418 40.58 -2.77 -19.21
CA ILE A 418 41.70 -1.83 -19.25
C ILE A 418 42.26 -1.55 -17.85
N LYS A 419 41.38 -1.37 -16.84
CA LYS A 419 41.79 -1.17 -15.44
C LYS A 419 42.44 -2.41 -14.81
N LEU A 420 41.95 -3.61 -15.12
CA LEU A 420 42.51 -4.86 -14.60
C LEU A 420 43.89 -5.13 -15.19
N PHE A 421 44.02 -4.98 -16.50
CA PHE A 421 45.22 -5.35 -17.24
C PHE A 421 46.34 -4.30 -17.19
N ALA A 422 46.02 -3.04 -16.88
CA ALA A 422 47.02 -2.03 -16.51
C ALA A 422 47.86 -2.40 -15.26
N ARG A 423 47.41 -3.38 -14.47
CA ARG A 423 48.12 -3.85 -13.26
C ARG A 423 48.89 -5.16 -13.46
N SER A 424 48.45 -6.02 -14.38
CA SER A 424 49.06 -7.33 -14.62
C SER A 424 50.09 -7.32 -15.76
N GLY A 425 50.03 -6.33 -16.67
CA GLY A 425 50.91 -6.26 -17.82
C GLY A 425 50.55 -7.21 -18.96
N ASN A 426 49.37 -7.85 -18.93
CA ASN A 426 48.95 -8.73 -20.02
C ASN A 426 48.30 -7.95 -21.17
N GLN A 427 48.10 -8.66 -22.27
CA GLN A 427 47.59 -8.11 -23.53
C GLN A 427 46.07 -8.09 -23.56
N LEU A 428 45.49 -7.02 -24.12
CA LEU A 428 44.07 -6.90 -24.41
C LEU A 428 43.87 -6.80 -25.92
N SER A 429 43.08 -7.73 -26.48
CA SER A 429 42.69 -7.69 -27.89
C SER A 429 41.23 -7.27 -28.04
N LEU A 430 40.95 -6.43 -29.04
CA LEU A 430 39.61 -6.00 -29.42
C LEU A 430 39.38 -6.29 -30.91
N ILE A 431 38.22 -6.84 -31.24
CA ILE A 431 37.75 -7.02 -32.61
C ILE A 431 36.53 -6.13 -32.83
N MET A 432 36.56 -5.28 -33.85
CA MET A 432 35.40 -4.59 -34.40
C MET A 432 35.00 -5.26 -35.71
N LEU A 433 33.70 -5.53 -35.88
CA LEU A 433 33.12 -6.24 -37.02
C LEU A 433 31.98 -5.44 -37.60
N ASP A 434 31.88 -5.42 -38.94
CA ASP A 434 30.74 -4.84 -39.65
C ASP A 434 30.32 -5.75 -40.81
N VAL A 435 29.01 -5.93 -40.98
CA VAL A 435 28.44 -6.75 -42.04
C VAL A 435 28.49 -5.99 -43.37
N ASP A 436 29.21 -6.56 -44.34
CA ASP A 436 29.50 -5.89 -45.60
C ASP A 436 28.23 -5.64 -46.42
N HIS A 437 28.05 -4.38 -46.86
CA HIS A 437 26.92 -3.91 -47.68
C HIS A 437 25.54 -4.11 -47.04
N PHE A 438 25.44 -4.14 -45.70
CA PHE A 438 24.19 -4.44 -45.01
C PHE A 438 23.03 -3.49 -45.34
N LYS A 439 23.30 -2.21 -45.60
CA LYS A 439 22.28 -1.28 -46.10
C LYS A 439 21.67 -1.75 -47.43
N CYS A 440 22.52 -2.14 -48.40
CA CYS A 440 22.06 -2.68 -49.68
C CYS A 440 21.29 -3.99 -49.49
N TYR A 441 21.69 -4.82 -48.54
CA TYR A 441 20.96 -6.02 -48.17
C TYR A 441 19.54 -5.68 -47.68
N ASN A 442 19.40 -4.75 -46.75
CA ASN A 442 18.11 -4.30 -46.24
C ASN A 442 17.23 -3.68 -47.34
N ASP A 443 17.82 -2.85 -48.20
CA ASP A 443 17.10 -2.22 -49.31
C ASP A 443 16.59 -3.27 -50.33
N THR A 444 17.26 -4.42 -50.44
CA THR A 444 16.91 -5.51 -51.38
C THR A 444 15.91 -6.50 -50.79
N TYR A 445 16.10 -6.93 -49.53
CA TYR A 445 15.38 -8.04 -48.91
C TYR A 445 14.42 -7.61 -47.79
N GLY A 446 14.43 -6.33 -47.43
CA GLY A 446 13.64 -5.77 -46.35
C GLY A 446 14.22 -6.00 -44.95
N HIS A 447 13.85 -5.13 -44.02
CA HIS A 447 14.38 -5.13 -42.65
C HIS A 447 14.17 -6.44 -41.89
N VAL A 448 13.07 -7.17 -42.15
CA VAL A 448 12.81 -8.47 -41.48
C VAL A 448 13.87 -9.51 -41.84
N MET A 449 14.31 -9.53 -43.11
CA MET A 449 15.39 -10.43 -43.54
C MET A 449 16.75 -9.94 -43.03
N GLY A 450 16.94 -8.62 -42.93
CA GLY A 450 18.09 -8.01 -42.26
C GLY A 450 18.23 -8.45 -40.81
N ASP A 451 17.14 -8.39 -40.06
CA ASP A 451 17.08 -8.84 -38.67
C ASP A 451 17.46 -10.32 -38.52
N ASN A 452 16.96 -11.18 -39.40
CA ASN A 452 17.34 -12.59 -39.44
C ASN A 452 18.84 -12.79 -39.75
N CYS A 453 19.38 -12.00 -40.68
CA CYS A 453 20.80 -12.00 -40.98
C CYS A 453 21.63 -11.63 -39.74
N LEU A 454 21.27 -10.55 -39.03
CA LEU A 454 21.97 -10.13 -37.81
C LEU A 454 21.87 -11.15 -36.67
N ARG A 455 20.72 -11.84 -36.53
CA ARG A 455 20.60 -12.98 -35.60
C ARG A 455 21.57 -14.11 -35.95
N GLY A 456 21.69 -14.44 -37.24
CA GLY A 456 22.64 -15.44 -37.73
C GLY A 456 24.10 -15.07 -37.45
N VAL A 457 24.47 -13.81 -37.72
CA VAL A 457 25.81 -13.29 -37.40
C VAL A 457 26.09 -13.35 -35.89
N GLY A 458 25.13 -12.93 -35.07
CA GLY A 458 25.26 -13.00 -33.61
C GLY A 458 25.39 -14.43 -33.08
N GLN A 459 24.71 -15.40 -33.70
CA GLN A 459 24.83 -16.82 -33.38
C GLN A 459 26.25 -17.34 -33.68
N VAL A 460 26.80 -17.02 -34.87
CA VAL A 460 28.18 -17.40 -35.23
C VAL A 460 29.18 -16.86 -34.22
N LEU A 461 29.05 -15.59 -33.83
CA LEU A 461 29.93 -14.99 -32.83
C LEU A 461 29.89 -15.74 -31.49
N ARG A 462 28.70 -16.14 -31.00
CA ARG A 462 28.59 -16.94 -29.75
C ARG A 462 29.19 -18.32 -29.87
N GLU A 463 29.06 -18.96 -31.03
CA GLU A 463 29.59 -20.31 -31.25
C GLU A 463 31.11 -20.33 -31.36
N VAL A 464 31.71 -19.28 -31.92
CA VAL A 464 33.16 -19.15 -32.08
C VAL A 464 33.84 -18.65 -30.79
N VAL A 465 33.22 -17.68 -30.10
CA VAL A 465 33.79 -17.03 -28.91
C VAL A 465 33.21 -17.67 -27.64
N GLN A 466 33.88 -18.72 -27.13
CA GLN A 466 33.33 -19.57 -26.06
C GLN A 466 33.95 -19.35 -24.67
N ARG A 467 35.05 -18.59 -24.53
CA ARG A 467 35.66 -18.39 -23.21
C ARG A 467 34.78 -17.49 -22.37
N SER A 468 34.62 -17.83 -21.09
CA SER A 468 33.85 -17.04 -20.12
C SER A 468 34.43 -15.64 -19.84
N SER A 469 35.71 -15.41 -20.17
CA SER A 469 36.37 -14.11 -20.07
C SER A 469 36.13 -13.23 -21.30
N ASP A 470 35.76 -13.80 -22.44
CA ASP A 470 35.54 -13.04 -23.66
C ASP A 470 34.12 -12.44 -23.63
N LEU A 471 33.95 -11.24 -24.22
CA LEU A 471 32.63 -10.60 -24.34
C LEU A 471 32.31 -10.35 -25.81
N VAL A 472 31.15 -10.83 -26.27
CA VAL A 472 30.59 -10.51 -27.58
C VAL A 472 29.42 -9.53 -27.42
N ALA A 473 29.47 -8.42 -28.15
CA ALA A 473 28.43 -7.39 -28.13
C ALA A 473 27.98 -6.99 -29.53
N ARG A 474 26.73 -6.53 -29.65
CA ARG A 474 26.28 -5.74 -30.79
C ARG A 474 26.52 -4.26 -30.48
N TYR A 475 27.40 -3.63 -31.23
CA TYR A 475 27.87 -2.27 -30.99
C TYR A 475 26.87 -1.23 -31.50
N GLY A 476 26.22 -1.48 -32.64
CA GLY A 476 25.14 -0.65 -33.16
C GLY A 476 24.78 -1.04 -34.59
N GLY A 477 23.49 -1.05 -34.95
CA GLY A 477 23.08 -1.41 -36.32
C GLY A 477 23.61 -2.79 -36.75
N GLU A 478 24.49 -2.82 -37.73
CA GLU A 478 25.20 -3.98 -38.29
C GLU A 478 26.58 -4.24 -37.68
N GLU A 479 27.00 -3.44 -36.71
CA GLU A 479 28.31 -3.49 -36.07
C GLU A 479 28.30 -4.39 -34.82
N PHE A 480 29.35 -5.19 -34.67
CA PHE A 480 29.58 -6.07 -33.53
C PHE A 480 30.99 -5.86 -32.99
N ALA A 481 31.18 -6.16 -31.73
CA ALA A 481 32.47 -6.04 -31.06
C ALA A 481 32.77 -7.28 -30.21
N VAL A 482 34.05 -7.66 -30.12
CA VAL A 482 34.51 -8.76 -29.27
C VAL A 482 35.70 -8.32 -28.44
N ILE A 483 35.55 -8.37 -27.11
CA ILE A 483 36.62 -8.13 -26.15
C ILE A 483 37.29 -9.48 -25.84
N LEU A 484 38.60 -9.57 -26.00
CA LEU A 484 39.40 -10.77 -25.81
C LEU A 484 40.52 -10.52 -24.79
N PRO A 485 40.24 -10.71 -23.50
CA PRO A 485 41.25 -10.54 -22.46
C PRO A 485 42.31 -11.65 -22.51
N ASP A 486 43.57 -11.27 -22.31
CA ASP A 486 44.72 -12.18 -22.22
C ASP A 486 44.90 -13.04 -23.49
N ILE A 487 44.58 -12.46 -24.65
CA ILE A 487 44.75 -13.09 -25.97
C ILE A 487 45.76 -12.31 -26.80
N ALA A 488 46.80 -13.01 -27.23
CA ALA A 488 47.82 -12.47 -28.11
C ALA A 488 47.31 -12.20 -29.52
N HIS A 489 47.94 -11.23 -30.19
CA HIS A 489 47.50 -10.71 -31.48
C HIS A 489 47.29 -11.80 -32.54
N ALA A 490 48.23 -12.74 -32.69
CA ALA A 490 48.13 -13.84 -33.65
C ALA A 490 46.88 -14.71 -33.44
N ARG A 491 46.49 -14.93 -32.17
CA ARG A 491 45.30 -15.72 -31.83
C ARG A 491 44.02 -14.90 -32.01
N ALA A 492 44.03 -13.61 -31.70
CA ALA A 492 42.91 -12.72 -31.98
C ALA A 492 42.62 -12.64 -33.49
N MET A 493 43.67 -12.54 -34.33
CA MET A 493 43.56 -12.58 -35.78
C MET A 493 42.96 -13.90 -36.30
N LEU A 494 43.40 -15.04 -35.76
CA LEU A 494 42.84 -16.35 -36.13
C LEU A 494 41.36 -16.46 -35.74
N LEU A 495 40.98 -15.95 -34.56
CA LEU A 495 39.60 -15.95 -34.11
C LEU A 495 38.73 -15.06 -35.01
N ALA A 496 39.21 -13.86 -35.35
CA ALA A 496 38.55 -12.95 -36.29
C ALA A 496 38.33 -13.61 -37.66
N ASP A 497 39.32 -14.30 -38.21
CA ASP A 497 39.15 -14.99 -39.51
C ASP A 497 38.21 -16.19 -39.39
N THR A 498 38.21 -16.89 -38.24
CA THR A 498 37.25 -17.97 -37.97
C THR A 498 35.80 -17.44 -37.97
N VAL A 499 35.58 -16.28 -37.33
CA VAL A 499 34.28 -15.58 -37.35
C VAL A 499 33.91 -15.20 -38.79
N ARG A 500 34.83 -14.58 -39.54
CA ARG A 500 34.63 -14.18 -40.94
C ARG A 500 34.17 -15.37 -41.81
N GLN A 501 34.92 -16.46 -41.74
CA GLN A 501 34.59 -17.71 -42.46
C GLN A 501 33.28 -18.32 -41.95
N GLY A 502 32.95 -18.19 -40.67
CA GLY A 502 31.69 -18.64 -40.10
C GLY A 502 30.49 -17.89 -40.69
N ILE A 503 30.60 -16.56 -40.79
CA ILE A 503 29.57 -15.70 -41.41
C ILE A 503 29.39 -16.05 -42.89
N GLU A 504 30.49 -16.20 -43.63
CA GLU A 504 30.45 -16.59 -45.05
C GLU A 504 29.84 -17.99 -45.26
N ARG A 505 30.02 -18.90 -44.29
CA ARG A 505 29.43 -20.25 -44.27
C ARG A 505 27.94 -20.28 -43.96
N LEU A 506 27.35 -19.21 -43.42
CA LEU A 506 25.89 -19.11 -43.27
C LEU A 506 25.16 -19.18 -44.62
N ASN A 507 25.86 -18.93 -45.74
CA ASN A 507 25.31 -19.01 -47.10
C ASN A 507 24.04 -18.16 -47.29
N ILE A 508 23.97 -17.01 -46.62
CA ILE A 508 22.85 -16.08 -46.79
C ILE A 508 23.07 -15.33 -48.11
N GLN A 509 22.14 -15.46 -49.04
CA GLN A 509 22.25 -14.85 -50.37
C GLN A 509 22.26 -13.33 -50.29
N HIS A 510 23.21 -12.67 -50.97
CA HIS A 510 23.26 -11.21 -51.09
C HIS A 510 23.50 -10.82 -52.57
N SER A 511 22.43 -10.76 -53.37
CA SER A 511 22.54 -10.48 -54.81
C SER A 511 23.01 -9.05 -55.13
N ALA A 512 22.68 -8.08 -54.27
CA ALA A 512 23.04 -6.68 -54.43
C ALA A 512 24.45 -6.31 -53.91
N SER A 513 25.23 -7.27 -53.39
CA SER A 513 26.58 -6.99 -52.89
C SER A 513 27.58 -6.96 -54.04
N ALA A 514 28.43 -5.94 -54.04
CA ALA A 514 29.54 -5.82 -54.98
C ALA A 514 30.75 -6.70 -54.62
N THR A 515 30.75 -7.31 -53.42
CA THR A 515 31.89 -8.08 -52.88
C THR A 515 31.71 -9.59 -53.06
N SER A 516 30.50 -10.10 -52.85
CA SER A 516 30.20 -11.54 -52.90
C SER A 516 28.70 -11.75 -53.12
N HIS A 517 28.31 -12.88 -53.72
CA HIS A 517 26.89 -13.27 -53.83
C HIS A 517 26.27 -13.71 -52.48
N ARG A 518 27.02 -13.58 -51.39
CA ARG A 518 26.63 -13.97 -50.04
C ARG A 518 26.94 -12.86 -49.04
N VAL A 519 26.28 -12.89 -47.90
CA VAL A 519 26.63 -12.03 -46.76
C VAL A 519 28.06 -12.35 -46.32
N THR A 520 28.85 -11.30 -46.15
CA THR A 520 30.24 -11.33 -45.69
C THR A 520 30.43 -10.25 -44.63
N ALA A 521 31.56 -10.26 -43.93
CA ALA A 521 31.87 -9.24 -42.93
C ALA A 521 33.33 -8.85 -42.99
N SER A 522 33.60 -7.58 -42.68
CA SER A 522 34.94 -7.04 -42.51
C SER A 522 35.25 -6.93 -41.02
N LEU A 523 36.49 -7.22 -40.62
CA LEU A 523 36.90 -7.19 -39.22
C LEU A 523 38.21 -6.42 -39.03
N GLY A 524 38.23 -5.54 -38.04
CA GLY A 524 39.42 -4.85 -37.55
C GLY A 524 39.83 -5.38 -36.19
N VAL A 525 41.10 -5.78 -36.06
CA VAL A 525 41.66 -6.33 -34.82
C VAL A 525 42.74 -5.41 -34.31
N VAL A 526 42.71 -5.08 -33.02
CA VAL A 526 43.82 -4.40 -32.35
C VAL A 526 44.23 -5.18 -31.11
N THR A 527 45.53 -5.26 -30.87
CA THR A 527 46.07 -5.79 -29.60
C THR A 527 46.97 -4.74 -28.98
N VAL A 528 46.75 -4.46 -27.70
CA VAL A 528 47.51 -3.46 -26.94
C VAL A 528 48.16 -4.09 -25.71
N SER A 529 49.39 -3.68 -25.43
CA SER A 529 49.99 -3.82 -24.09
C SER A 529 49.60 -2.59 -23.30
N LEU A 530 49.10 -2.78 -22.08
CA LEU A 530 48.59 -1.68 -21.26
C LEU A 530 49.68 -1.18 -20.32
N ASP A 531 50.76 -0.63 -20.87
CA ASP A 531 51.91 -0.12 -20.12
C ASP A 531 51.92 1.40 -19.90
N LYS A 532 50.94 2.14 -20.44
CA LYS A 532 50.39 3.42 -19.89
C LYS A 532 49.27 4.00 -20.80
N THR A 533 48.25 4.59 -20.16
CA THR A 533 47.32 5.60 -20.71
C THR A 533 46.60 5.31 -22.03
N SER A 534 46.14 4.09 -22.29
CA SER A 534 45.16 3.87 -23.37
C SER A 534 43.75 4.08 -22.82
N ASP A 535 43.03 5.08 -23.32
CA ASP A 535 41.60 5.24 -23.04
C ASP A 535 40.80 4.20 -23.84
N SER A 536 39.61 3.82 -23.37
CA SER A 536 38.74 2.90 -24.09
C SER A 536 38.39 3.42 -25.49
N ALA A 537 38.23 4.74 -25.62
CA ALA A 537 37.98 5.41 -26.89
C ALA A 537 39.13 5.22 -27.90
N ASP A 538 40.39 5.27 -27.45
CA ASP A 538 41.55 5.11 -28.32
C ASP A 538 41.62 3.67 -28.88
N ILE A 539 41.37 2.67 -28.02
CA ILE A 539 41.41 1.25 -28.43
C ILE A 539 40.31 0.97 -29.45
N VAL A 540 39.09 1.49 -29.22
CA VAL A 540 37.99 1.36 -30.19
C VAL A 540 38.34 2.05 -31.50
N SER A 541 38.87 3.28 -31.45
CA SER A 541 39.28 4.02 -32.64
C SER A 541 40.33 3.27 -33.47
N LEU A 542 41.28 2.58 -32.84
CA LEU A 542 42.29 1.78 -33.54
C LEU A 542 41.68 0.54 -34.21
N ALA A 543 40.76 -0.13 -33.53
CA ALA A 543 40.05 -1.27 -34.12
C ALA A 543 39.18 -0.83 -35.30
N ASP A 544 38.51 0.32 -35.20
CA ASP A 544 37.72 0.92 -36.29
C ASP A 544 38.60 1.33 -37.47
N GLU A 545 39.80 1.86 -37.24
CA GLU A 545 40.76 2.15 -38.31
C GLU A 545 41.13 0.87 -39.07
N GLN A 546 41.39 -0.23 -38.37
CA GLN A 546 41.66 -1.52 -39.01
C GLN A 546 40.43 -2.05 -39.77
N LEU A 547 39.23 -1.88 -39.21
CA LEU A 547 37.97 -2.26 -39.87
C LEU A 547 37.76 -1.45 -41.16
N TYR A 548 38.04 -0.15 -41.12
CA TYR A 548 38.01 0.73 -42.28
C TYR A 548 38.99 0.26 -43.36
N LEU A 549 40.24 -0.06 -43.01
CA LEU A 549 41.23 -0.60 -43.93
C LEU A 549 40.79 -1.93 -44.55
N ALA A 550 40.10 -2.78 -43.79
CA ALA A 550 39.51 -4.03 -44.31
C ALA A 550 38.41 -3.75 -45.34
N LYS A 551 37.56 -2.74 -45.09
CA LYS A 551 36.51 -2.32 -46.03
C LYS A 551 37.09 -1.72 -47.33
N GLU A 552 38.12 -0.87 -47.23
CA GLU A 552 38.78 -0.27 -48.40
C GLU A 552 39.58 -1.27 -49.22
N SER A 553 40.18 -2.26 -48.56
CA SER A 553 40.99 -3.29 -49.22
C SER A 553 40.15 -4.37 -49.94
N GLY A 554 38.85 -4.14 -50.16
CA GLY A 554 37.97 -5.06 -50.88
C GLY A 554 36.92 -5.82 -50.03
N ARG A 555 36.81 -5.51 -48.73
CA ARG A 555 35.88 -6.17 -47.78
C ARG A 555 36.14 -7.68 -47.59
N ASN A 556 35.27 -8.38 -46.85
CA ASN A 556 35.38 -9.82 -46.53
C ASN A 556 36.80 -10.23 -46.09
N GLN A 557 37.40 -9.49 -45.17
CA GLN A 557 38.75 -9.77 -44.69
C GLN A 557 38.98 -9.24 -43.28
N VAL A 558 40.10 -9.69 -42.70
CA VAL A 558 40.57 -9.26 -41.40
C VAL A 558 41.80 -8.37 -41.58
N ARG A 559 41.81 -7.19 -40.95
CA ARG A 559 43.01 -6.37 -40.78
C ARG A 559 43.35 -6.27 -39.30
N GLY A 560 44.64 -6.18 -38.99
CA GLY A 560 45.13 -6.27 -37.63
C GLY A 560 46.27 -5.30 -37.37
N LEU A 561 46.26 -4.67 -36.21
CA LEU A 561 47.38 -3.87 -35.69
C LEU A 561 47.84 -4.43 -34.33
N ASP A 562 49.12 -4.78 -34.24
CA ASP A 562 49.76 -5.16 -32.99
C ASP A 562 50.55 -3.97 -32.41
N ARG A 563 50.02 -3.34 -31.37
CA ARG A 563 50.69 -2.24 -30.65
C ARG A 563 51.48 -2.70 -29.42
N THR A 564 51.54 -4.02 -29.16
CA THR A 564 52.46 -4.56 -28.14
C THR A 564 53.93 -4.41 -28.59
N ILE A 565 54.12 -4.19 -29.89
CA ILE A 565 55.40 -4.03 -30.57
C ILE A 565 55.58 -2.55 -30.92
N SER A 566 55.72 -1.66 -29.94
CA SER A 566 56.21 -0.30 -30.23
C SER A 566 57.74 -0.29 -30.33
N ALA A 567 58.17 -0.08 -31.58
CA ALA A 567 59.41 0.47 -32.12
C ALA A 567 60.65 0.57 -31.21
N LYS A 568 61.73 -0.08 -31.68
CA LYS A 568 63.12 0.22 -31.33
C LYS A 568 63.49 1.69 -31.52
#